data_AF-A0A7V5WJ10-F1
#
_entry.id   AF-A0A7V5WJ10-F1
#
_cell.length_a   1.000
_cell.length_b   1.000
_cell.length_c   1.000
_cell.angle_alpha   90.00
_cell.angle_beta   90.00
_cell.angle_gamma   90.00
#
_symmetry.space_group_name_H-M   'P 1'
#
loop_
_entity.id
_entity.type
_entity.pdbx_description
1 polymer ?
#
loop_
_entity_poly.entity_id
_entity_poly.type
_entity_poly.pdbx_seq_one_letter_code
_entity_poly.pdbx_strand_id
1 'polypeptide(L)'
;MSKKQNWNPEKGERAMIEGILEGSPDAVGVAVIRLDCGCRKMAAVDKNGDPASKIIMYRDQAESVCEKCKEDQGDILRVTEQFIAWTDPQPPDEDKKRILAKVLGVVDQSVH
;
A
#
# COMPACT_ATOMS: atom_id res chain seq x y z
N MET A 1 27.42 -19.59 -12.27
CA MET A 1 26.91 -18.31 -12.82
C MET A 1 25.41 -18.25 -12.54
N SER A 2 25.01 -17.60 -11.45
CA SER A 2 23.60 -17.48 -11.07
C SER A 2 22.91 -16.48 -11.98
N LYS A 3 21.90 -16.93 -12.75
CA LYS A 3 21.05 -16.07 -13.56
C LYS A 3 20.41 -15.03 -12.63
N LYS A 4 20.86 -13.77 -12.69
CA LYS A 4 20.16 -12.64 -12.08
C LYS A 4 18.81 -12.53 -12.80
N GLN A 5 17.78 -13.16 -12.25
CA GLN A 5 16.42 -12.95 -12.72
C GLN A 5 16.13 -11.45 -12.60
N ASN A 6 15.65 -10.86 -13.70
CA ASN A 6 15.24 -9.47 -13.76
C ASN A 6 14.01 -9.31 -12.85
N TRP A 7 14.26 -9.02 -11.57
CA TRP A 7 13.22 -8.92 -10.57
C TRP A 7 12.66 -7.49 -10.58
N ASN A 8 11.37 -7.36 -10.84
CA ASN A 8 10.66 -6.09 -10.81
C ASN A 8 10.03 -5.91 -9.41
N PRO A 9 10.44 -4.89 -8.62
CA PRO A 9 9.79 -4.53 -7.35
C PRO A 9 8.27 -4.43 -7.42
N GLU A 10 7.73 -3.99 -8.55
CA GLU A 10 6.30 -3.86 -8.78
C GLU A 10 5.58 -5.22 -8.80
N LYS A 11 6.27 -6.30 -9.19
CA LYS A 11 5.70 -7.65 -9.19
C LYS A 11 5.51 -8.19 -7.77
N GLY A 12 6.45 -7.91 -6.88
CA GLY A 12 6.32 -8.27 -5.46
C GLY A 12 5.20 -7.50 -4.78
N GLU A 13 5.13 -6.19 -5.05
CA GLU A 13 4.05 -5.31 -4.60
C GLU A 13 2.68 -5.80 -5.05
N ARG A 14 2.52 -6.13 -6.33
CA ARG A 14 1.26 -6.64 -6.87
C ARG A 14 0.83 -7.96 -6.22
N ALA A 15 1.75 -8.90 -6.04
CA ALA A 15 1.43 -10.17 -5.39
C ALA A 15 1.00 -9.98 -3.93
N MET A 16 1.59 -9.02 -3.21
CA MET A 16 1.17 -8.68 -1.85
C MET A 16 -0.21 -8.04 -1.83
N ILE A 17 -0.50 -7.13 -2.77
CA ILE A 17 -1.83 -6.51 -2.91
C ILE A 17 -2.90 -7.60 -3.16
N GLU A 18 -2.64 -8.52 -4.09
CA GLU A 18 -3.54 -9.64 -4.40
C GLU A 18 -3.80 -10.52 -3.17
N GLY A 19 -2.75 -10.90 -2.43
CA GLY A 19 -2.90 -11.71 -1.22
C GLY A 19 -3.65 -10.99 -0.08
N ILE A 20 -3.48 -9.68 0.06
CA ILE A 20 -4.24 -8.86 1.02
C ILE A 20 -5.73 -8.84 0.65
N LEU A 21 -6.04 -8.64 -0.64
CA LEU A 21 -7.41 -8.62 -1.14
C LEU A 21 -8.09 -9.98 -0.99
N GLU A 22 -7.40 -11.08 -1.28
CA GLU A 22 -7.92 -12.44 -1.08
C GLU A 22 -8.34 -12.69 0.37
N GLY A 23 -7.58 -12.15 1.34
CA GLY A 23 -7.90 -12.23 2.76
C GLY A 23 -8.93 -11.21 3.27
N SER A 24 -9.38 -10.26 2.42
CA SER A 24 -10.20 -9.12 2.83
C SER A 24 -11.41 -8.96 1.88
N PRO A 25 -12.47 -9.77 2.04
CA PRO A 25 -13.59 -9.82 1.09
C PRO A 25 -14.40 -8.51 1.00
N ASP A 26 -14.39 -7.70 2.06
CA ASP A 26 -15.09 -6.41 2.10
C ASP A 26 -14.24 -5.24 1.54
N ALA A 27 -13.01 -5.53 1.10
CA ALA A 27 -12.10 -4.51 0.61
C ALA A 27 -12.50 -4.01 -0.78
N VAL A 28 -12.43 -2.70 -0.95
CA VAL A 28 -12.58 -2.02 -2.25
C VAL A 28 -11.23 -1.59 -2.82
N GLY A 29 -10.15 -1.77 -2.06
CA GLY A 29 -8.79 -1.52 -2.49
C GLY A 29 -7.77 -1.77 -1.37
N VAL A 30 -6.50 -1.56 -1.68
CA VAL A 30 -5.39 -1.63 -0.73
C VAL A 30 -4.67 -0.29 -0.73
N ALA A 31 -4.61 0.36 0.43
CA ALA A 31 -3.76 1.52 0.64
C ALA A 31 -2.30 1.07 0.63
N VAL A 32 -1.46 1.69 -0.19
CA VAL A 32 -0.04 1.39 -0.34
C VAL A 32 0.75 2.64 -0.05
N ILE A 33 1.70 2.55 0.90
CA ILE A 33 2.61 3.63 1.27
C ILE A 33 4.03 3.12 1.06
N ARG A 34 4.79 3.75 0.15
CA ARG A 34 6.21 3.46 -0.09
C ARG A 34 7.07 4.39 0.76
N LEU A 35 8.11 3.82 1.36
CA LEU A 35 9.06 4.53 2.21
C LEU A 35 10.43 4.65 1.52
N ASP A 36 11.18 5.69 1.86
CA ASP A 36 12.55 5.97 1.38
C ASP A 36 13.56 4.83 1.59
N CYS A 37 13.30 3.91 2.52
CA CYS A 37 14.15 2.75 2.81
C CYS A 37 13.82 1.51 1.96
N GLY A 38 12.80 1.60 1.10
CA GLY A 38 12.27 0.51 0.31
C GLY A 38 11.30 -0.42 1.06
N CYS A 39 10.94 -0.11 2.31
CA CYS A 39 9.82 -0.77 2.97
C CYS A 39 8.49 -0.19 2.45
N ARG A 40 7.44 -0.99 2.54
CA ARG A 40 6.08 -0.57 2.21
C ARG A 40 5.14 -0.88 3.35
N LYS A 41 4.16 -0.02 3.56
CA LYS A 41 3.00 -0.29 4.41
C LYS A 41 1.77 -0.51 3.53
N MET A 42 0.99 -1.51 3.88
CA MET A 42 -0.21 -1.87 3.17
C MET A 42 -1.35 -2.20 4.12
N ALA A 43 -2.57 -1.80 3.77
CA ALA A 43 -3.78 -2.23 4.45
C ALA A 43 -4.95 -2.23 3.46
N ALA A 44 -5.79 -3.27 3.52
CA ALA A 44 -7.05 -3.26 2.81
C ALA A 44 -7.96 -2.16 3.37
N VAL A 45 -8.75 -1.54 2.50
CA VAL A 45 -9.72 -0.50 2.86
C VAL A 45 -11.10 -0.88 2.36
N ASP A 46 -12.12 -0.63 3.18
CA ASP A 46 -13.52 -0.88 2.82
C ASP A 46 -14.14 0.31 2.07
N LYS A 47 -15.40 0.18 1.68
CA LYS A 47 -16.17 1.23 0.99
C LYS A 47 -16.32 2.54 1.80
N ASN A 48 -16.15 2.49 3.11
CA ASN A 48 -16.21 3.66 3.99
C ASN A 48 -14.84 4.33 4.15
N GLY A 49 -13.77 3.71 3.63
CA GLY A 49 -12.39 4.11 3.87
C GLY A 49 -11.88 3.71 5.26
N ASP A 50 -12.50 2.72 5.88
CA ASP A 50 -12.04 2.11 7.13
C ASP A 50 -11.13 0.90 6.84
N PRO A 51 -10.22 0.54 7.75
CA PRO A 51 -9.36 -0.63 7.56
C PRO A 51 -10.16 -1.93 7.47
N ALA A 52 -10.00 -2.66 6.36
CA ALA A 52 -10.55 -4.00 6.16
C ALA A 52 -9.53 -5.11 6.49
N SER A 53 -8.28 -4.74 6.83
CA SER A 53 -7.23 -5.65 7.28
C SER A 53 -6.37 -5.00 8.36
N LYS A 54 -5.48 -5.79 8.97
CA LYS A 54 -4.35 -5.25 9.73
C LYS A 54 -3.37 -4.55 8.79
N ILE A 55 -2.61 -3.60 9.33
CA ILE A 55 -1.48 -2.99 8.61
C ILE A 55 -0.38 -4.03 8.50
N ILE A 56 0.07 -4.26 7.27
CA ILE A 56 1.21 -5.10 6.95
C ILE A 56 2.34 -4.19 6.50
N MET A 57 3.51 -4.38 7.09
CA MET A 57 4.72 -3.72 6.65
C MET A 57 5.70 -4.78 6.16
N TYR A 58 6.23 -4.58 4.96
CA TYR A 58 7.16 -5.55 4.37
C TYR A 58 8.21 -4.85 3.53
N ARG A 59 9.23 -5.60 3.15
CA ARG A 59 10.29 -5.16 2.26
C ARG A 59 10.56 -6.28 1.26
N ASP A 60 10.62 -5.92 -0.01
CA ASP A 60 10.89 -6.90 -1.05
C ASP A 60 12.24 -7.60 -0.83
N GLN A 61 12.27 -8.91 -1.09
CA GLN A 61 13.45 -9.78 -0.95
C GLN A 61 14.11 -9.77 0.44
N ALA A 62 13.38 -9.35 1.47
CA ALA A 62 13.84 -9.39 2.85
C ALA A 62 12.92 -10.26 3.70
N GLU A 63 13.51 -10.98 4.65
CA GLU A 63 12.75 -11.76 5.63
C GLU A 63 12.01 -10.87 6.63
N SER A 64 12.44 -9.61 6.79
CA SER A 64 11.84 -8.65 7.70
C SER A 64 11.99 -7.20 7.22
N VAL A 65 11.22 -6.31 7.83
CA VAL A 65 11.34 -4.86 7.69
C VAL A 65 12.70 -4.37 8.21
N CYS A 66 13.19 -3.23 7.72
CA CYS A 66 14.47 -2.68 8.18
C CYS A 66 14.41 -2.16 9.62
N GLU A 67 15.56 -2.06 10.29
CA GLU A 67 15.66 -1.61 11.70
C GLU A 67 14.97 -0.26 11.94
N LYS A 68 15.18 0.72 11.04
CA LYS A 68 14.50 2.02 11.14
C LYS A 68 12.97 1.86 11.22
N CYS A 69 12.40 1.02 10.36
CA CYS A 69 10.96 0.76 10.38
C CYS A 69 10.52 -0.07 11.60
N LYS A 70 11.41 -0.81 12.27
CA LYS A 70 11.09 -1.43 13.57
C LYS A 70 11.03 -0.39 14.68
N GLU A 71 11.84 0.66 14.59
CA GLU A 71 11.91 1.76 15.55
C GLU A 71 10.77 2.77 15.38
N ASP A 72 10.61 3.31 14.17
CA ASP A 72 9.69 4.41 13.86
C ASP A 72 8.35 3.95 13.25
N GLN A 73 8.20 2.64 13.05
CA GLN A 73 7.05 2.04 12.38
C GLN A 73 6.76 2.64 11.02
N GLY A 74 7.76 3.15 10.29
CA GLY A 74 7.66 3.81 8.99
C GLY A 74 7.07 5.22 9.07
N ASP A 75 7.78 6.14 9.71
CA ASP A 75 7.37 7.53 9.91
C ASP A 75 6.79 8.20 8.64
N ILE A 76 5.76 9.02 8.81
CA ILE A 76 5.09 9.76 7.72
C ILE A 76 6.06 10.67 6.95
N LEU A 77 7.08 11.21 7.63
CA LEU A 77 8.10 12.07 7.02
C LEU A 77 8.99 11.33 6.00
N ARG A 78 8.93 10.00 5.98
CA ARG A 78 9.72 9.13 5.10
C ARG A 78 8.92 8.57 3.92
N VAL A 79 7.65 8.98 3.79
CA VAL A 79 6.79 8.56 2.69
C VAL A 79 7.27 9.20 1.39
N THR A 80 7.55 8.37 0.40
CA THR A 80 7.95 8.81 -0.95
C THR A 80 6.79 8.73 -1.94
N GLU A 81 5.84 7.83 -1.71
CA GLU A 81 4.67 7.65 -2.57
C GLU A 81 3.53 7.01 -1.77
N GLN A 82 2.30 7.39 -2.08
CA GLN A 82 1.11 6.78 -1.52
C GLN A 82 -0.04 6.74 -2.53
N PHE A 83 -0.76 5.63 -2.57
CA PHE A 83 -1.91 5.45 -3.45
C PHE A 83 -2.83 4.35 -2.92
N ILE A 84 -4.00 4.19 -3.52
CA ILE A 84 -4.88 3.04 -3.30
C ILE A 84 -4.93 2.21 -4.57
N ALA A 85 -4.53 0.95 -4.47
CA ALA A 85 -4.73 -0.04 -5.51
C ALA A 85 -6.17 -0.57 -5.42
N TRP A 86 -7.03 -0.10 -6.31
CA TRP A 86 -8.46 -0.44 -6.33
C TRP A 86 -8.71 -1.87 -6.82
N THR A 87 -9.76 -2.51 -6.31
CA THR A 87 -10.25 -3.79 -6.82
C THR A 87 -10.97 -3.62 -8.16
N ASP A 88 -11.23 -4.73 -8.84
CA ASP A 88 -12.14 -4.78 -10.00
C ASP A 88 -13.44 -5.49 -9.56
N PRO A 89 -14.63 -4.86 -9.69
CA PRO A 89 -14.86 -3.51 -10.23
C PRO A 89 -14.42 -2.40 -9.26
N GLN A 90 -13.91 -1.31 -9.84
CA GLN A 90 -13.49 -0.15 -9.05
C GLN A 90 -14.70 0.60 -8.48
N PRO A 91 -14.55 1.28 -7.32
CA PRO A 91 -15.56 2.18 -6.81
C PRO A 91 -15.86 3.34 -7.77
N PRO A 92 -17.03 3.98 -7.63
CA PRO A 92 -17.30 5.27 -8.28
C PRO A 92 -16.25 6.33 -7.92
N ASP A 93 -16.01 7.29 -8.81
CA ASP A 93 -14.94 8.28 -8.59
C ASP A 93 -15.21 9.20 -7.38
N GLU A 94 -16.48 9.47 -7.05
CA GLU A 94 -16.83 10.20 -5.82
C GLU A 94 -16.42 9.44 -4.56
N ASP A 95 -16.65 8.12 -4.55
CA ASP A 95 -16.22 7.25 -3.46
C ASP A 95 -14.70 7.15 -3.38
N LYS A 96 -14.00 7.03 -4.53
CA LYS A 96 -12.53 7.04 -4.55
C LYS A 96 -11.97 8.31 -3.94
N LYS A 97 -12.50 9.48 -4.31
CA LYS A 97 -12.07 10.78 -3.74
C LYS A 97 -12.29 10.83 -2.23
N ARG A 98 -13.47 10.43 -1.76
CA ARG A 98 -13.80 10.39 -0.33
C ARG A 98 -12.88 9.44 0.43
N ILE A 99 -12.65 8.24 -0.09
CA ILE A 99 -11.78 7.23 0.52
C ILE A 99 -10.32 7.73 0.53
N LEU A 100 -9.82 8.30 -0.58
CA LEU A 100 -8.46 8.86 -0.65
C LEU A 100 -8.24 9.97 0.39
N ALA A 101 -9.20 10.89 0.52
CA ALA A 101 -9.14 11.96 1.51
C ALA A 101 -9.10 11.41 2.94
N LYS A 102 -9.92 10.40 3.26
CA LYS A 102 -9.98 9.79 4.59
C LYS A 102 -8.74 8.97 4.92
N VAL A 103 -8.27 8.16 3.98
CA VAL A 103 -7.21 7.15 4.20
C VAL A 103 -5.83 7.78 4.09
N LEU A 104 -5.59 8.60 3.07
CA LEU A 104 -4.28 9.17 2.76
C LEU A 104 -4.13 10.64 3.16
N GLY A 105 -5.21 11.27 3.63
CA GLY A 105 -5.23 12.71 3.92
C GLY A 105 -5.15 13.60 2.66
N VAL A 106 -5.34 13.03 1.47
CA VAL A 106 -5.23 13.77 0.19
C VAL A 106 -6.60 14.33 -0.19
N VAL A 107 -6.80 15.62 0.09
CA VAL A 107 -7.94 16.39 -0.42
C VAL A 107 -7.45 17.23 -1.61
N ASP A 108 -7.63 16.70 -2.82
CA ASP A 108 -7.47 17.43 -4.10
C ASP A 108 -6.39 18.55 -4.08
N GLN A 109 -5.12 18.16 -4.00
CA GLN A 109 -4.03 19.03 -4.41
C GLN A 109 -3.28 18.32 -5.52
N SER A 110 -3.37 18.92 -6.71
CA SER A 110 -2.44 18.70 -7.79
C SER A 110 -1.03 18.92 -7.25
N VAL A 111 -0.29 17.83 -7.06
CA VAL A 111 1.15 17.89 -6.80
C VAL A 111 1.79 18.45 -8.07
N HIS A 112 2.14 19.74 -8.06
CA HIS A 112 3.04 20.37 -9.02
C HIS A 112 4.49 20.12 -8.60
#